data_AF-A0AAJ7FK91-F1
#
_entry.id   AF-A0AAJ7FK91-F1
#
_cell.length_a   1.000
_cell.length_b   1.000
_cell.length_c   1.000
_cell.angle_alpha   90.00
_cell.angle_beta   90.00
_cell.angle_gamma   90.00
#
_symmetry.space_group_name_H-M   'P 1'
#
loop_
_entity.id
_entity.type
_entity.pdbx_description
1 polymer ?
#
loop_
_entity_poly.entity_id
_entity_poly.type
_entity_poly.pdbx_seq_one_letter_code
_entity_poly.pdbx_strand_id
1 'polypeptide(L)'
;MGSFKLIKLIFLLAILRTNLGGKTFFEMLQKATKHSGFLREYESDIECIKDTLRLVTVVFRHGQRTPADTYPTDPHINDSMVPYGWGQLTNEGKLNQYNQGLYLRKRYGKLLGTVYSPDIFYLRSTEVDRTKMSAMLEAAALWRPEQNQIFKEDLPWQPVILHYEPKDKDNLLLTTPCPAYFQELDRVMKSAEIIKLQEENELMYQELRNFTGLNIRNPDDIWSLYGTLRAEPRDKTRTILAHLTIEERNIAFRVGPSDS
;
A
#
# COMPACT_ATOMS: atom_id res chain seq x y z
N MET A 1 -18.59 -27.38 -15.21
CA MET A 1 -19.37 -26.53 -14.29
C MET A 1 -18.99 -26.91 -12.86
N GLY A 2 -18.28 -26.02 -12.17
CA GLY A 2 -17.84 -26.23 -10.78
C GLY A 2 -17.17 -24.95 -10.30
N SER A 3 -17.94 -24.07 -9.65
CA SER A 3 -17.46 -22.80 -9.11
C SER A 3 -17.11 -23.01 -7.63
N PHE A 4 -15.81 -23.06 -7.33
CA PHE A 4 -15.31 -22.88 -5.98
C PHE A 4 -15.32 -21.37 -5.66
N LYS A 5 -16.23 -20.94 -4.77
CA LYS A 5 -16.20 -19.60 -4.19
C LYS A 5 -15.18 -19.56 -3.07
N LEU A 6 -14.11 -18.81 -3.31
CA LEU A 6 -13.05 -18.50 -2.37
C LEU A 6 -13.59 -17.63 -1.23
N ILE A 7 -13.53 -18.15 0.00
CA ILE A 7 -13.81 -17.41 1.24
C ILE A 7 -12.71 -16.35 1.41
N LYS A 8 -13.07 -15.07 1.32
CA LYS A 8 -12.18 -13.96 1.68
C LYS A 8 -12.27 -13.74 3.19
N LEU A 9 -11.19 -14.08 3.89
CA LEU A 9 -10.97 -13.80 5.31
C LEU A 9 -10.62 -12.31 5.46
N ILE A 10 -11.50 -11.53 6.09
CA ILE A 10 -11.21 -10.15 6.53
C ILE A 10 -10.87 -10.23 8.00
N PHE A 11 -9.63 -9.91 8.37
CA PHE A 11 -9.25 -9.73 9.77
C PHE A 11 -9.88 -8.44 10.31
N LEU A 12 -10.80 -8.59 11.26
CA LEU A 12 -11.44 -7.51 12.00
C LEU A 12 -10.69 -7.36 13.33
N LEU A 13 -9.85 -6.33 13.48
CA LEU A 13 -9.36 -5.91 14.78
C LEU A 13 -10.22 -4.73 15.24
N ALA A 14 -11.20 -5.05 16.09
CA ALA A 14 -12.07 -4.07 16.72
C ALA A 14 -11.41 -3.56 18.01
N ILE A 15 -11.14 -2.26 18.08
CA ILE A 15 -11.04 -1.54 19.35
C ILE A 15 -12.16 -0.51 19.35
N LEU A 16 -13.29 -0.87 19.94
CA LEU A 16 -14.40 0.04 20.17
C LEU A 16 -14.08 0.89 21.41
N ARG A 17 -13.78 2.17 21.21
CA ARG A 17 -14.16 3.22 22.15
C ARG A 17 -15.31 3.99 21.54
N THR A 18 -16.54 3.54 21.77
CA THR A 18 -17.70 4.40 21.60
C THR A 18 -18.06 4.98 22.96
N ASN A 19 -17.90 6.30 23.07
CA ASN A 19 -18.37 7.09 24.19
C ASN A 19 -19.89 7.28 24.00
N LEU A 20 -20.67 6.30 24.45
CA LEU A 20 -22.13 6.42 24.54
C LEU A 20 -22.47 6.66 26.02
N GLY A 21 -23.21 7.74 26.26
CA GLY A 21 -23.46 8.30 27.58
C GLY A 21 -23.76 7.28 28.68
N GLY A 22 -22.85 7.23 29.65
CA GLY A 22 -23.18 6.96 31.05
C GLY A 22 -23.71 5.58 31.45
N LYS A 23 -23.70 4.57 30.56
CA LYS A 23 -24.05 3.19 30.95
C LYS A 23 -23.01 2.23 30.44
N THR A 24 -22.42 1.47 31.35
CA THR A 24 -21.40 0.49 30.99
C THR A 24 -22.06 -0.73 30.35
N PHE A 25 -21.40 -1.33 29.36
CA PHE A 25 -21.82 -2.57 28.69
C PHE A 25 -22.25 -3.69 29.66
N PHE A 26 -21.67 -3.69 30.87
CA PHE A 26 -21.97 -4.64 31.93
C PHE A 26 -23.38 -4.47 32.53
N GLU A 27 -23.88 -3.25 32.66
CA GLU A 27 -25.22 -2.97 33.19
C GLU A 27 -26.32 -3.42 32.21
N MET A 28 -26.04 -3.33 30.91
CA MET A 28 -26.94 -3.86 29.87
C MET A 28 -27.03 -5.39 29.92
N LEU A 29 -25.91 -6.08 30.14
CA LEU A 29 -25.87 -7.55 30.23
C LEU A 29 -26.61 -8.09 31.47
N GLN A 30 -26.49 -7.43 32.61
CA GLN A 30 -27.13 -7.86 33.86
C GLN A 30 -28.65 -7.66 33.85
N LYS A 31 -29.17 -6.68 33.11
CA LYS A 31 -30.61 -6.46 32.98
C LYS A 31 -31.26 -7.45 32.02
N ALA A 32 -30.55 -7.85 30.96
CA ALA A 32 -31.03 -8.80 29.96
C ALA A 32 -31.22 -10.23 30.50
N THR A 33 -30.57 -10.60 31.61
CA THR A 33 -30.59 -11.97 32.16
C THR A 33 -31.69 -12.23 33.19
N LYS A 34 -32.48 -11.23 33.60
CA LYS A 34 -33.42 -11.35 34.74
C LYS A 34 -34.92 -11.36 34.42
N HIS A 35 -35.36 -11.21 33.17
CA HIS A 35 -36.78 -11.31 32.83
C HIS A 35 -37.01 -12.04 31.51
N SER A 36 -37.42 -13.31 31.59
CA SER A 36 -37.84 -14.17 30.47
C SER A 36 -39.12 -13.70 29.76
N GLY A 37 -39.74 -12.60 30.20
CA GLY A 37 -40.89 -11.96 29.56
C GLY A 37 -40.56 -10.74 28.69
N PHE A 38 -39.30 -10.27 28.66
CA PHE A 38 -38.91 -9.06 27.93
C PHE A 38 -38.51 -9.32 26.47
N LEU A 39 -38.37 -10.58 26.06
CA LEU A 39 -37.88 -10.96 24.72
C LEU A 39 -38.94 -10.86 23.61
N ARG A 40 -40.21 -10.60 23.93
CA ARG A 40 -41.29 -10.53 22.93
C ARG A 40 -41.62 -9.13 22.41
N GLU A 41 -41.18 -8.09 23.11
CA GLU A 41 -41.34 -6.69 22.68
C GLU A 41 -40.11 -6.15 21.94
N TYR A 42 -38.98 -6.86 22.00
CA TYR A 42 -37.73 -6.45 21.34
C TYR A 42 -37.45 -7.19 20.01
N GLU A 43 -38.33 -8.10 19.57
CA GLU A 43 -38.24 -8.69 18.23
C GLU A 43 -38.70 -7.73 17.13
N SER A 44 -39.47 -6.68 17.46
CA SER A 44 -39.83 -5.60 16.51
C SER A 44 -38.77 -4.51 16.40
N ASP A 45 -37.84 -4.42 17.36
CA ASP A 45 -36.80 -3.38 17.45
C ASP A 45 -35.39 -3.90 17.15
N ILE A 46 -35.24 -5.16 16.77
CA ILE A 46 -34.14 -5.56 15.89
C ILE A 46 -34.53 -5.08 14.49
N GLU A 47 -34.52 -3.76 14.31
CA GLU A 47 -34.18 -3.18 13.03
C GLU A 47 -32.93 -3.94 12.60
N CYS A 48 -33.08 -4.78 11.57
CA CYS A 48 -31.99 -5.53 10.96
C CYS A 48 -30.77 -4.63 11.04
N ILE A 49 -29.77 -5.00 11.86
CA ILE A 49 -28.49 -4.31 11.86
C ILE A 49 -28.00 -4.59 10.46
N LYS A 50 -28.38 -3.71 9.53
CA LYS A 50 -27.98 -3.81 8.14
C LYS A 50 -26.48 -3.80 8.23
N ASP A 51 -25.84 -4.77 7.58
CA ASP A 51 -24.38 -4.84 7.49
C ASP A 51 -23.89 -3.60 6.74
N THR A 52 -23.79 -2.48 7.46
CA THR A 52 -23.37 -1.19 6.93
C THR A 52 -21.88 -1.05 7.16
N LEU A 53 -21.16 -0.71 6.11
CA LEU A 53 -19.74 -0.38 6.18
C LEU A 53 -19.51 0.75 7.22
N ARG A 54 -18.59 0.53 8.16
CA ARG A 54 -18.26 1.49 9.25
C ARG A 54 -16.88 2.11 9.14
N LEU A 55 -15.92 1.37 8.58
CA LEU A 55 -14.53 1.80 8.46
C LEU A 55 -13.92 1.20 7.20
N VAL A 56 -13.07 1.96 6.54
CA VAL A 56 -12.22 1.49 5.44
C VAL A 56 -10.80 1.95 5.73
N THR A 57 -9.86 1.01 5.69
CA THR A 57 -8.44 1.30 5.67
C THR A 57 -7.91 0.91 4.30
N VAL A 58 -7.29 1.86 3.61
CA VAL A 58 -6.64 1.62 2.32
C VAL A 58 -5.14 1.79 2.52
N VAL A 59 -4.38 0.77 2.15
CA VAL A 59 -2.92 0.83 2.06
C VAL A 59 -2.60 0.62 0.59
N PHE A 60 -1.90 1.59 0.00
CA PHE A 60 -1.58 1.58 -1.43
C PHE A 60 -0.13 1.97 -1.64
N ARG A 61 0.43 1.47 -2.74
CA ARG A 61 1.76 1.85 -3.22
C ARG A 61 1.67 3.18 -3.96
N HIS A 62 2.74 3.96 -3.89
CA HIS A 62 2.91 5.16 -4.71
C HIS A 62 2.72 4.85 -6.21
N GLY A 63 2.38 5.88 -7.00
CA GLY A 63 2.27 5.74 -8.45
C GLY A 63 3.61 5.48 -9.13
N GLN A 64 3.57 5.30 -10.45
CA GLN A 64 4.77 5.13 -11.27
C GLN A 64 5.76 6.27 -11.08
N ARG A 65 7.03 5.90 -11.03
CA ARG A 65 8.15 6.80 -10.76
C ARG A 65 9.31 6.53 -11.72
N THR A 66 10.23 7.47 -11.79
CA THR A 66 11.58 7.24 -12.33
C THR A 66 12.37 6.26 -11.44
N PRO A 67 13.47 5.68 -11.93
CA PRO A 67 14.36 4.85 -11.12
C PRO A 67 14.83 5.62 -9.87
N ALA A 68 14.95 4.93 -8.74
CA ALA A 68 15.40 5.53 -7.48
C ALA A 68 16.88 5.23 -7.19
N ASP A 69 17.47 4.35 -7.99
CA ASP A 69 18.83 3.86 -7.87
C ASP A 69 19.32 3.45 -9.27
N THR A 70 20.59 3.12 -9.41
CA THR A 70 21.27 2.77 -10.67
C THR A 70 22.28 1.64 -10.43
N TYR A 71 23.00 1.21 -11.46
CA TYR A 71 24.04 0.19 -11.37
C TYR A 71 25.27 0.58 -12.20
N PRO A 72 26.47 0.05 -11.89
CA PRO A 72 27.74 0.52 -12.49
C PRO A 72 27.78 0.62 -14.01
N THR A 73 27.11 -0.29 -14.71
CA THR A 73 27.07 -0.35 -16.18
C THR A 73 25.76 0.20 -16.78
N ASP A 74 24.92 0.86 -15.97
CA ASP A 74 23.65 1.41 -16.40
C ASP A 74 23.87 2.52 -17.45
N PRO A 75 23.33 2.39 -18.68
CA PRO A 75 23.42 3.43 -19.69
C PRO A 75 22.74 4.75 -19.27
N HIS A 76 21.90 4.72 -18.23
CA HIS A 76 21.19 5.86 -17.66
C HIS A 76 21.86 6.45 -16.41
N ILE A 77 23.02 5.95 -15.98
CA ILE A 77 23.69 6.39 -14.74
C ILE A 77 23.94 7.91 -14.70
N ASN A 78 24.16 8.54 -15.85
CA ASN A 78 24.41 9.99 -15.98
C ASN A 78 23.18 10.79 -16.43
N ASP A 79 22.02 10.15 -16.55
CA ASP A 79 20.77 10.84 -16.89
C ASP A 79 20.23 11.57 -15.66
N SER A 80 19.78 12.80 -15.86
CA SER A 80 19.20 13.63 -14.81
C SER A 80 17.74 13.27 -14.49
N MET A 81 17.13 12.37 -15.28
CA MET A 81 15.73 11.97 -15.17
C MET A 81 14.75 13.13 -15.33
N VAL A 82 15.12 14.14 -16.12
CA VAL A 82 14.29 15.31 -16.43
C VAL A 82 12.96 14.86 -17.07
N PRO A 83 11.83 15.50 -16.70
CA PRO A 83 11.70 16.67 -15.83
C PRO A 83 11.49 16.34 -14.34
N TYR A 84 11.59 15.08 -13.93
CA TYR A 84 11.18 14.65 -12.59
C TYR A 84 12.33 14.56 -11.59
N GLY A 85 13.51 14.10 -12.03
CA GLY A 85 14.60 13.68 -11.16
C GLY A 85 14.46 12.21 -10.72
N TRP A 86 15.48 11.70 -10.03
CA TRP A 86 15.55 10.30 -9.58
C TRP A 86 14.54 9.99 -8.47
N GLY A 87 13.86 8.86 -8.59
CA GLY A 87 12.91 8.33 -7.61
C GLY A 87 11.60 9.11 -7.49
N GLN A 88 11.33 10.01 -8.43
CA GLN A 88 10.22 10.97 -8.41
C GLN A 88 9.03 10.49 -9.25
N LEU A 89 7.84 10.96 -8.87
CA LEU A 89 6.58 10.54 -9.46
C LEU A 89 6.41 11.11 -10.89
N THR A 90 6.19 10.25 -11.88
CA THR A 90 5.97 10.67 -13.27
C THR A 90 4.54 11.18 -13.46
N ASN A 91 4.25 11.87 -14.58
CA ASN A 91 2.87 12.27 -14.87
C ASN A 91 1.91 11.08 -15.03
N GLU A 92 2.38 9.95 -15.56
CA GLU A 92 1.61 8.70 -15.58
C GLU A 92 1.31 8.21 -14.15
N GLY A 93 2.31 8.22 -13.27
CA GLY A 93 2.11 7.89 -11.86
C GLY A 93 1.12 8.81 -11.16
N LYS A 94 1.18 10.11 -11.45
CA LYS A 94 0.24 11.10 -10.90
C LYS A 94 -1.20 10.82 -11.34
N LEU A 95 -1.40 10.58 -12.63
CA LEU A 95 -2.71 10.28 -13.21
C LEU A 95 -3.30 8.99 -12.63
N ASN A 96 -2.48 7.95 -12.48
CA ASN A 96 -2.91 6.67 -11.93
C ASN A 96 -3.40 6.79 -10.48
N GLN A 97 -2.70 7.58 -9.65
CA GLN A 97 -3.10 7.82 -8.26
C GLN A 97 -4.38 8.65 -8.19
N TYR A 98 -4.50 9.70 -9.00
CA TYR A 98 -5.75 10.47 -9.09
C TYR A 98 -6.95 9.57 -9.50
N ASN A 99 -6.76 8.69 -10.48
CA ASN A 99 -7.79 7.74 -10.92
C ASN A 99 -8.13 6.71 -9.84
N GLN A 100 -7.17 6.26 -9.04
CA GLN A 100 -7.43 5.41 -7.88
C GLN A 100 -8.30 6.14 -6.85
N GLY A 101 -8.00 7.41 -6.56
CA GLY A 101 -8.85 8.25 -5.70
C GLY A 101 -10.27 8.44 -6.25
N LEU A 102 -10.44 8.60 -7.57
CA LEU A 102 -11.78 8.64 -8.20
C LEU A 102 -12.55 7.32 -8.03
N TYR A 103 -11.85 6.19 -8.14
CA TYR A 103 -12.43 4.88 -7.88
C TYR A 103 -12.89 4.76 -6.41
N LEU A 104 -12.05 5.17 -5.46
CA LEU A 104 -12.37 5.18 -4.04
C LEU A 104 -13.57 6.08 -3.74
N ARG A 105 -13.63 7.27 -4.36
CA ARG A 105 -14.78 8.19 -4.26
C ARG A 105 -16.07 7.54 -4.75
N LYS A 106 -16.02 6.88 -5.91
CA LYS A 106 -17.18 6.17 -6.47
C LYS A 106 -17.62 5.01 -5.57
N ARG A 107 -16.66 4.28 -4.99
CA ARG A 107 -16.93 3.09 -4.17
C ARG A 107 -17.44 3.43 -2.77
N TYR A 108 -16.86 4.44 -2.13
CA TYR A 108 -17.07 4.76 -0.72
C TYR A 108 -17.76 6.11 -0.48
N GLY A 109 -18.23 6.81 -1.51
CA GLY A 109 -18.88 8.12 -1.37
C GLY A 109 -20.06 8.14 -0.38
N LYS A 110 -20.81 7.03 -0.26
CA LYS A 110 -21.88 6.90 0.75
C LYS A 110 -21.38 6.91 2.19
N LEU A 111 -20.20 6.32 2.45
CA LEU A 111 -19.57 6.32 3.76
C LEU A 111 -18.95 7.69 4.07
N LEU A 112 -18.31 8.28 3.06
CA LEU A 112 -17.52 9.51 3.21
C LEU A 112 -18.39 10.78 3.26
N GLY A 113 -19.60 10.74 2.69
CA GLY A 113 -20.40 11.94 2.48
C GLY A 113 -19.80 12.86 1.41
N THR A 114 -20.35 14.07 1.26
CA THR A 114 -19.92 15.02 0.22
C THR A 114 -18.86 16.00 0.69
N VAL A 115 -18.83 16.31 1.99
CA VAL A 115 -17.98 17.36 2.59
C VAL A 115 -16.80 16.71 3.30
N TYR A 116 -15.59 17.22 3.03
CA TYR A 116 -14.39 16.78 3.73
C TYR A 116 -14.43 17.22 5.21
N SER A 117 -14.10 16.32 6.12
CA SER A 117 -13.81 16.66 7.52
C SER A 117 -12.60 15.86 8.02
N PRO A 118 -11.66 16.50 8.74
CA PRO A 118 -10.54 15.81 9.36
C PRO A 118 -10.98 14.81 10.46
N ASP A 119 -12.21 14.91 10.97
CA ASP A 119 -12.73 14.01 12.00
C ASP A 119 -13.12 12.61 11.45
N ILE A 120 -13.34 12.52 10.13
CA ILE A 120 -13.80 11.28 9.46
C ILE A 120 -12.76 10.70 8.50
N PHE A 121 -11.69 11.44 8.22
CA PHE A 121 -10.68 11.05 7.24
C PHE A 121 -9.28 11.31 7.76
N TYR A 122 -8.45 10.27 7.73
CA TYR A 122 -7.06 10.33 8.13
C TYR A 122 -6.18 9.85 6.98
N LEU A 123 -5.23 10.70 6.56
CA LEU A 123 -4.29 10.41 5.49
C LEU A 123 -2.87 10.41 6.03
N ARG A 124 -2.16 9.29 5.84
CA ARG A 124 -0.76 9.14 6.23
C ARG A 124 0.06 8.62 5.07
N SER A 125 1.27 9.16 4.90
CA SER A 125 2.29 8.62 4.00
C SER A 125 3.61 8.39 4.75
N THR A 126 4.54 7.72 4.08
CA THR A 126 5.96 7.73 4.48
C THR A 126 6.58 9.11 4.19
N GLU A 127 7.75 9.39 4.75
CA GLU A 127 8.53 10.61 4.44
C GLU A 127 9.30 10.51 3.11
N VAL A 128 8.61 10.18 2.02
CA VAL A 128 9.20 10.14 0.67
C VAL A 128 8.31 10.90 -0.30
N ASP A 129 8.89 11.81 -1.09
CA ASP A 129 8.16 12.74 -1.97
C ASP A 129 7.11 12.04 -2.84
N ARG A 130 7.50 10.97 -3.55
CA ARG A 130 6.57 10.19 -4.39
C ARG A 130 5.36 9.64 -3.63
N THR A 131 5.51 9.29 -2.34
CA THR A 131 4.39 8.79 -1.51
C THR A 131 3.51 9.93 -1.03
N LYS A 132 4.10 11.07 -0.62
CA LYS A 132 3.37 12.29 -0.27
C LYS A 132 2.56 12.80 -1.45
N MET A 133 3.17 12.90 -2.63
CA MET A 133 2.52 13.30 -3.87
C MET A 133 1.38 12.37 -4.26
N SER A 134 1.60 11.05 -4.17
CA SER A 134 0.57 10.05 -4.46
C SER A 134 -0.64 10.20 -3.53
N ALA A 135 -0.40 10.30 -2.22
CA ALA A 135 -1.45 10.48 -1.21
C ALA A 135 -2.25 11.78 -1.44
N MET A 136 -1.57 12.89 -1.75
CA MET A 136 -2.23 14.17 -2.06
C MET A 136 -3.09 14.09 -3.33
N LEU A 137 -2.69 13.31 -4.33
CA LEU A 137 -3.47 13.13 -5.56
C LEU A 137 -4.71 12.27 -5.34
N GLU A 138 -4.61 11.21 -4.53
CA GLU A 138 -5.79 10.45 -4.12
C GLU A 138 -6.78 11.33 -3.36
N ALA A 139 -6.29 12.10 -2.39
CA ALA A 139 -7.11 13.02 -1.61
C ALA A 139 -7.76 14.09 -2.49
N ALA A 140 -7.03 14.62 -3.49
CA ALA A 140 -7.56 15.60 -4.44
C ALA A 140 -8.73 15.03 -5.27
N ALA A 141 -8.71 13.74 -5.61
CA ALA A 141 -9.81 13.07 -6.30
C ALA A 141 -10.96 12.68 -5.34
N LEU A 142 -10.61 12.28 -4.12
CA LEU A 142 -11.56 11.81 -3.11
C LEU A 142 -12.42 12.96 -2.54
N TRP A 143 -11.78 14.12 -2.35
CA TRP A 143 -12.33 15.29 -1.66
C TRP A 143 -12.39 16.50 -2.58
N ARG A 144 -12.93 16.35 -3.79
CA ARG A 144 -13.25 17.51 -4.64
C ARG A 144 -14.22 18.42 -3.86
N PRO A 145 -13.94 19.73 -3.74
CA PRO A 145 -14.74 20.62 -2.91
C PRO A 145 -16.15 20.76 -3.47
N GLU A 146 -17.13 20.77 -2.57
CA GLU A 146 -18.52 21.06 -2.88
C GLU A 146 -19.00 22.23 -2.01
N GLN A 147 -19.96 23.01 -2.52
CA GLN A 147 -20.67 24.05 -1.77
C GLN A 147 -19.71 25.03 -1.06
N ASN A 148 -19.75 25.06 0.28
CA ASN A 148 -19.02 25.97 1.15
C ASN A 148 -17.52 25.62 1.30
N GLN A 149 -17.03 24.52 0.73
CA GLN A 149 -15.61 24.18 0.71
C GLN A 149 -14.89 24.67 -0.56
N ILE A 150 -15.60 25.26 -1.52
CA ILE A 150 -15.01 25.90 -2.68
C ILE A 150 -14.41 27.23 -2.24
N PHE A 151 -13.08 27.30 -2.15
CA PHE A 151 -12.36 28.55 -1.85
C PHE A 151 -11.91 29.31 -3.11
N LYS A 152 -11.88 28.62 -4.26
CA LYS A 152 -11.49 29.17 -5.57
C LYS A 152 -12.19 28.39 -6.70
N GLU A 153 -13.04 29.08 -7.45
CA GLU A 153 -13.95 28.46 -8.46
C GLU A 153 -13.23 27.75 -9.61
N ASP A 154 -12.15 28.33 -10.12
CA ASP A 154 -11.32 27.78 -11.21
C ASP A 154 -10.30 26.73 -10.74
N LEU A 155 -10.35 26.35 -9.46
CA LEU A 155 -9.48 25.34 -8.87
C LEU A 155 -10.31 24.34 -8.06
N PRO A 156 -10.86 23.27 -8.70
CA PRO A 156 -11.71 22.27 -8.04
C PRO A 156 -10.87 21.28 -7.20
N TRP A 157 -10.13 21.83 -6.25
CA TRP A 157 -9.24 21.19 -5.31
C TRP A 157 -9.35 21.89 -3.95
N GLN A 158 -9.13 21.16 -2.87
CA GLN A 158 -9.00 21.72 -1.53
C GLN A 158 -7.86 21.02 -0.78
N PRO A 159 -7.21 21.70 0.18
CA PRO A 159 -6.19 21.07 1.00
C PRO A 159 -6.80 20.01 1.92
N VAL A 160 -6.15 18.86 1.97
CA VAL A 160 -6.45 17.75 2.89
C VAL A 160 -5.21 17.49 3.74
N ILE A 161 -5.40 17.22 5.02
CA ILE A 161 -4.27 17.06 5.95
C ILE A 161 -3.51 15.77 5.62
N LEU A 162 -2.21 15.89 5.38
CA LEU A 162 -1.31 14.76 5.18
C LEU A 162 -0.37 14.62 6.38
N HIS A 163 -0.43 13.47 7.05
CA HIS A 163 0.47 13.12 8.12
C HIS A 163 1.63 12.25 7.61
N TYR A 164 2.82 12.41 8.19
CA TYR A 164 3.96 11.51 7.98
C TYR A 164 4.88 11.59 9.19
N GLU A 165 5.61 10.50 9.43
CA GLU A 165 6.67 10.45 10.44
C GLU A 165 8.03 10.54 9.74
N PRO A 166 9.07 11.09 10.38
CA PRO A 166 10.44 11.00 9.88
C PRO A 166 10.83 9.56 9.55
N LYS A 167 11.62 9.34 8.48
CA LYS A 167 11.92 7.98 7.98
C LYS A 167 12.45 7.03 9.05
N ASP A 168 13.33 7.53 9.93
CA ASP A 168 13.97 6.77 11.01
C ASP A 168 13.04 6.47 12.19
N LYS A 169 11.84 7.08 12.20
CA LYS A 169 10.82 6.94 13.25
C LYS A 169 9.52 6.29 12.75
N ASP A 170 9.41 6.03 11.45
CA ASP A 170 8.20 5.44 10.86
C ASP A 170 8.13 3.93 11.11
N ASN A 171 7.69 3.55 12.31
CA ASN A 171 7.53 2.16 12.73
C ASN A 171 6.26 1.47 12.17
N LEU A 172 5.51 2.13 11.28
CA LEU A 172 4.26 1.59 10.73
C LEU A 172 4.39 1.25 9.25
N LEU A 173 4.86 2.21 8.44
CA LEU A 173 4.88 2.08 6.97
C LEU A 173 6.27 1.78 6.41
N LEU A 174 7.32 1.98 7.20
CA LEU A 174 8.70 1.65 6.84
C LEU A 174 9.26 0.58 7.78
N THR A 175 10.28 -0.11 7.31
CA THR A 175 11.00 -1.10 8.12
C THR A 175 11.96 -0.37 9.06
N THR A 176 11.73 -0.53 10.36
CA THR A 176 12.66 -0.08 11.40
C THR A 176 13.72 -1.16 11.65
N PRO A 177 14.99 -0.79 11.93
CA PRO A 177 16.02 -1.75 12.29
C PRO A 177 15.57 -2.67 13.45
N CYS A 178 15.43 -3.97 13.16
CA CYS A 178 14.99 -4.98 14.10
C CYS A 178 15.96 -6.17 14.08
N PRO A 179 16.73 -6.41 15.16
CA PRO A 179 17.67 -7.53 15.20
C PRO A 179 17.02 -8.89 14.95
N ALA A 180 15.80 -9.09 15.46
CA ALA A 180 15.05 -10.34 15.25
C ALA A 180 14.68 -10.56 13.78
N TYR A 181 14.40 -9.49 13.03
CA TYR A 181 14.17 -9.60 11.58
C TYR A 181 15.40 -10.15 10.87
N PHE A 182 16.60 -9.63 11.15
CA PHE A 182 17.82 -10.10 10.51
C PHE A 182 18.17 -11.55 10.88
N GLN A 183 17.88 -11.97 12.12
CA GLN A 183 18.04 -13.36 12.55
C GLN A 183 17.09 -14.29 11.80
N GLU A 184 15.82 -13.90 11.65
CA GLU A 184 14.84 -14.69 10.91
C GLU A 184 15.13 -14.70 9.41
N LEU A 185 15.58 -13.58 8.84
CA LEU A 185 16.01 -13.52 7.45
C LEU A 185 17.19 -14.47 7.20
N ASP A 186 18.22 -14.45 8.04
CA ASP A 186 19.35 -15.38 7.95
C ASP A 186 18.91 -16.84 8.08
N ARG A 187 17.98 -17.15 9.00
CA ARG A 187 17.40 -18.49 9.16
C ARG A 187 16.65 -18.94 7.90
N VAL A 188 15.84 -18.06 7.30
CA VAL A 188 15.09 -18.36 6.06
C VAL A 188 16.04 -18.54 4.88
N MET A 189 17.05 -17.68 4.75
CA MET A 189 18.07 -17.77 3.70
C MET A 189 18.88 -19.07 3.76
N LYS A 190 19.04 -19.66 4.95
CA LYS A 190 19.70 -20.95 5.18
C LYS A 190 18.76 -22.16 5.11
N SER A 191 17.48 -21.96 4.83
CA SER A 191 16.53 -23.07 4.68
C SER A 191 16.83 -23.86 3.40
N ALA A 192 16.56 -25.17 3.41
CA ALA A 192 16.79 -26.03 2.24
C ALA A 192 16.04 -25.56 1.00
N GLU A 193 14.84 -25.00 1.16
CA GLU A 193 14.04 -24.43 0.07
C GLU A 193 14.75 -23.25 -0.60
N ILE A 194 15.25 -22.30 0.19
CA ILE A 194 15.90 -21.09 -0.34
C ILE A 194 17.31 -21.39 -0.86
N ILE A 195 18.04 -22.30 -0.23
CA ILE A 195 19.33 -22.78 -0.76
C ILE A 195 19.12 -23.41 -2.14
N LYS A 196 18.15 -24.32 -2.27
CA LYS A 196 17.83 -24.94 -3.56
C LYS A 196 17.41 -23.91 -4.61
N LEU A 197 16.57 -22.95 -4.25
CA LEU A 197 16.17 -21.87 -5.16
C LEU A 197 17.38 -21.06 -5.64
N GLN A 198 18.33 -20.74 -4.76
CA GLN A 198 19.54 -20.02 -5.14
C GLN A 198 20.44 -20.86 -6.06
N GLU A 199 20.62 -22.15 -5.76
CA GLU A 199 21.39 -23.07 -6.61
C GLU A 199 20.78 -23.19 -8.01
N GLU A 200 19.45 -23.31 -8.11
CA GLU A 200 18.71 -23.37 -9.38
C GLU A 200 18.86 -22.07 -10.21
N ASN A 201 19.16 -20.94 -9.56
CA ASN A 201 19.23 -19.61 -10.18
C ASN A 201 20.66 -19.03 -10.25
N GLU A 202 21.69 -19.81 -9.93
CA GLU A 202 23.07 -19.32 -9.88
C GLU A 202 23.56 -18.78 -11.23
N LEU A 203 23.11 -19.36 -12.35
CA LEU A 203 23.42 -18.85 -13.69
C LEU A 203 22.86 -17.43 -13.91
N MET A 204 21.61 -17.18 -13.49
CA MET A 204 21.03 -15.83 -13.54
C MET A 204 21.86 -14.85 -12.71
N TYR A 205 22.28 -15.24 -11.50
CA TYR A 205 23.12 -14.37 -10.66
C TYR A 205 24.43 -14.04 -11.37
N GLN A 206 25.08 -15.02 -12.01
CA GLN A 206 26.30 -14.79 -12.80
C GLN A 206 26.08 -13.82 -13.96
N GLU A 207 25.02 -14.02 -14.73
CA GLU A 207 24.68 -13.13 -15.85
C GLU A 207 24.41 -11.71 -15.37
N LEU A 208 23.62 -11.54 -14.32
CA LEU A 208 23.32 -10.22 -13.76
C LEU A 208 24.58 -9.54 -13.23
N ARG A 209 25.50 -10.27 -12.58
CA ARG A 209 26.82 -9.72 -12.17
C ARG A 209 27.59 -9.19 -13.38
N ASN A 210 27.64 -9.98 -14.46
CA ASN A 210 28.35 -9.59 -15.68
C ASN A 210 27.70 -8.38 -16.37
N PHE A 211 26.37 -8.32 -16.43
CA PHE A 211 25.66 -7.23 -17.09
C PHE A 211 25.68 -5.94 -16.30
N THR A 212 25.56 -6.00 -14.97
CA THR A 212 25.34 -4.83 -14.12
C THR A 212 26.61 -4.31 -13.44
N GLY A 213 27.62 -5.16 -13.28
CA GLY A 213 28.79 -4.87 -12.43
C GLY A 213 28.48 -4.92 -10.93
N LEU A 214 27.27 -5.29 -10.53
CA LEU A 214 26.90 -5.47 -9.12
C LEU A 214 27.39 -6.83 -8.60
N ASN A 215 27.59 -6.90 -7.29
CA ASN A 215 27.94 -8.13 -6.58
C ASN A 215 26.67 -8.82 -6.09
N ILE A 216 25.90 -9.39 -7.02
CA ILE A 216 24.63 -10.09 -6.73
C ILE A 216 24.94 -11.45 -6.14
N ARG A 217 24.49 -11.72 -4.91
CA ARG A 217 24.76 -12.96 -4.17
C ARG A 217 23.47 -13.67 -3.76
N ASN A 218 22.40 -12.92 -3.56
CA ASN A 218 21.15 -13.44 -3.05
C ASN A 218 19.96 -12.65 -3.64
N PRO A 219 18.71 -13.08 -3.40
CA PRO A 219 17.52 -12.41 -3.92
C PRO A 219 17.36 -10.94 -3.50
N ASP A 220 17.88 -10.53 -2.34
CA ASP A 220 17.79 -9.15 -1.85
C ASP A 220 18.58 -8.19 -2.75
N ASP A 221 19.76 -8.62 -3.23
CA ASP A 221 20.60 -7.83 -4.15
C ASP A 221 19.88 -7.55 -5.49
N ILE A 222 18.96 -8.42 -5.89
CA ILE A 222 18.19 -8.30 -7.14
C ILE A 222 17.00 -7.34 -6.98
N TRP A 223 16.45 -7.21 -5.77
CA TRP A 223 15.26 -6.40 -5.53
C TRP A 223 15.44 -4.95 -5.96
N SER A 224 16.56 -4.31 -5.59
CA SER A 224 16.86 -2.93 -5.98
C SER A 224 17.02 -2.81 -7.50
N LEU A 225 17.83 -3.71 -8.09
CA LEU A 225 18.10 -3.75 -9.53
C LEU A 225 16.80 -3.89 -10.34
N TYR A 226 15.93 -4.83 -9.97
CA TYR A 226 14.64 -5.03 -10.63
C TYR A 226 13.76 -3.78 -10.55
N GLY A 227 13.74 -3.11 -9.40
CA GLY A 227 13.02 -1.85 -9.20
C GLY A 227 13.54 -0.71 -10.07
N THR A 228 14.84 -0.69 -10.35
CA THR A 228 15.49 0.25 -11.28
C THR A 228 15.14 -0.07 -12.72
N LEU A 229 15.39 -1.30 -13.18
CA LEU A 229 15.13 -1.72 -14.56
C LEU A 229 13.65 -1.55 -14.94
N ARG A 230 12.72 -1.77 -14.01
CA ARG A 230 11.27 -1.57 -14.26
C ARG A 230 10.87 -0.10 -14.43
N ALA A 231 11.63 0.81 -13.83
CA ALA A 231 11.32 2.23 -13.84
C ALA A 231 12.01 2.96 -15.00
N GLU A 232 13.01 2.33 -15.63
CA GLU A 232 13.71 2.89 -16.79
C GLU A 232 12.86 2.86 -18.07
N PRO A 233 13.13 3.79 -19.01
CA PRO A 233 12.54 3.74 -20.35
C PRO A 233 12.94 2.46 -21.10
N ARG A 234 11.94 1.80 -21.73
CA ARG A 234 12.12 0.49 -22.38
C ARG A 234 13.11 0.46 -23.55
N ASP A 235 13.49 1.62 -24.08
CA ASP A 235 14.25 1.73 -25.32
C ASP A 235 15.72 1.28 -25.17
N LYS A 236 16.25 1.25 -23.93
CA LYS A 236 17.64 0.82 -23.63
C LYS A 236 17.76 -0.32 -22.61
N THR A 237 16.74 -0.57 -21.80
CA THR A 237 16.72 -1.62 -20.74
C THR A 237 16.31 -3.01 -21.24
N ARG A 238 15.88 -3.11 -22.51
CA ARG A 238 15.28 -4.32 -23.08
C ARG A 238 16.20 -5.54 -23.06
N THR A 239 17.51 -5.36 -23.03
CA THR A 239 18.48 -6.45 -22.97
C THR A 239 18.43 -7.17 -21.63
N ILE A 240 18.59 -6.49 -20.49
CA ILE A 240 18.68 -7.15 -19.18
C ILE A 240 17.32 -7.77 -18.77
N LEU A 241 16.22 -7.03 -18.96
CA LEU A 241 14.88 -7.54 -18.61
C LEU A 241 14.44 -8.72 -19.47
N ALA A 242 14.94 -8.87 -20.70
CA ALA A 242 14.61 -10.01 -21.56
C ALA A 242 15.33 -11.31 -21.16
N HIS A 243 16.46 -11.22 -20.46
CA HIS A 243 17.16 -12.37 -19.90
C HIS A 243 16.51 -12.85 -18.59
N LEU A 244 15.80 -11.95 -17.89
CA LEU A 244 14.98 -12.32 -16.75
C LEU A 244 13.66 -12.96 -17.21
N THR A 245 13.56 -14.28 -17.04
CA THR A 245 12.33 -15.07 -17.19
C THR A 245 11.21 -14.52 -16.31
N ILE A 246 9.96 -14.86 -16.64
CA ILE A 246 8.79 -14.48 -15.84
C ILE A 246 8.91 -15.01 -14.40
N GLU A 247 9.51 -16.19 -14.20
CA GLU A 247 9.75 -16.74 -12.86
C GLU A 247 10.83 -15.98 -12.09
N GLU A 248 11.92 -15.59 -12.73
CA GLU A 248 12.99 -14.79 -12.10
C GLU A 248 12.52 -13.39 -11.71
N ARG A 249 11.64 -12.78 -12.52
CA ARG A 249 10.92 -11.55 -12.14
C ARG A 249 10.04 -11.76 -10.90
N ASN A 250 9.58 -12.99 -10.67
CA ASN A 250 8.74 -13.37 -9.52
C ASN A 250 9.55 -13.85 -8.31
N ILE A 251 10.83 -14.22 -8.45
CA ILE A 251 11.70 -14.57 -7.30
C ILE A 251 11.90 -13.36 -6.39
N ALA A 252 12.00 -12.16 -6.95
CA ALA A 252 11.95 -10.91 -6.20
C ALA A 252 10.66 -10.74 -5.37
N PHE A 253 9.55 -11.34 -5.80
CA PHE A 253 8.24 -11.29 -5.13
C PHE A 253 7.95 -12.45 -4.17
N ARG A 254 8.81 -13.50 -4.11
CA ARG A 254 8.63 -14.58 -3.13
C ARG A 254 9.13 -14.22 -1.73
N VAL A 255 9.86 -13.10 -1.59
CA VAL A 255 10.42 -12.62 -0.32
C VAL A 255 9.93 -11.19 0.05
N GLY A 256 9.29 -10.47 -0.87
CA GLY A 256 8.64 -9.17 -0.64
C GLY A 256 7.11 -9.25 -0.75
N PRO A 257 6.35 -8.30 -0.17
CA PRO A 257 4.89 -8.33 -0.21
C PRO A 257 4.38 -8.33 -1.66
N SER A 258 3.54 -9.32 -1.97
CA SER A 258 2.91 -9.55 -3.27
C SER A 258 2.14 -8.31 -3.76
N ASP A 259 2.47 -7.81 -4.96
CA ASP A 259 1.65 -6.81 -5.66
C ASP A 259 0.28 -7.46 -6.02
N SER A 260 -0.81 -6.81 -5.59
CA SER A 260 -2.20 -7.08 -6.01
C SER A 260 -2.79 -5.86 -6.70
#